data_AF-A0A524L0F6-F1
#
_entry.id   AF-A0A524L0F6-F1
#
_cell.length_a   1.000
_cell.length_b   1.000
_cell.length_c   1.000
_cell.angle_alpha   90.00
_cell.angle_beta   90.00
_cell.angle_gamma   90.00
#
_symmetry.space_group_name_H-M   'P 1'
#
loop_
_entity.id
_entity.type
_entity.pdbx_description
1 polymer ?
#
loop_
_entity_poly.entity_id
_entity_poly.type
_entity_poly.pdbx_seq_one_letter_code
_entity_poly.pdbx_strand_id
1 'polypeptide(L)' 'EEELGIGSGSQKWEIAWQKLTEILADQNISLRKSEEKAVKTLMKANVGKINQQTYDVLLKKKLIQDKAIVQQSRLTSR' A
#
# COMPACT_ATOMS: atom_id res chain seq x y z
N GLU A 1 -13.66 -2.26 -4.98
CA GLU A 1 -12.87 -1.04 -4.69
C GLU A 1 -13.61 -0.09 -3.75
N GLU A 2 -14.90 0.20 -4.01
CA GLU A 2 -15.79 0.89 -3.05
C GLU A 2 -16.07 0.08 -1.77
N GLU A 3 -16.24 -1.24 -1.86
CA GLU A 3 -16.49 -2.09 -0.69
C GLU A 3 -15.36 -2.13 0.36
N LEU A 4 -14.17 -1.62 0.03
CA LEU A 4 -13.04 -1.51 0.96
C LEU A 4 -12.74 -0.08 1.42
N GLY A 5 -13.56 0.92 1.02
CA GLY A 5 -13.39 2.32 1.42
C GLY A 5 -12.16 3.02 0.83
N ILE A 6 -11.58 2.46 -0.24
CA ILE A 6 -10.37 2.95 -0.87
C ILE A 6 -10.82 3.61 -2.18
N GLY A 7 -10.87 4.95 -2.25
CA GLY A 7 -11.48 5.76 -3.33
C GLY A 7 -11.14 5.43 -4.80
N SER A 8 -11.51 6.28 -5.76
CA SER A 8 -11.26 5.96 -7.18
C SER A 8 -9.76 5.80 -7.48
N GLY A 9 -9.40 4.90 -8.41
CA GLY A 9 -8.00 4.58 -8.73
C GLY A 9 -7.18 5.81 -9.18
N SER A 10 -7.82 6.83 -9.75
CA SER A 10 -7.18 8.10 -10.12
C SER A 10 -6.84 8.96 -8.91
N GLN A 11 -7.73 9.06 -7.93
CA GLN A 11 -7.51 9.86 -6.73
C GLN A 11 -6.38 9.29 -5.86
N LYS A 12 -6.28 7.96 -5.75
CA LYS A 12 -5.14 7.31 -5.07
C LYS A 12 -3.82 7.60 -5.75
N TRP A 13 -3.84 7.68 -7.09
CA TRP A 13 -2.65 8.04 -7.85
C TRP A 13 -2.17 9.44 -7.52
N GLU A 14 -3.09 10.41 -7.52
CA GLU A 14 -2.73 11.79 -7.24
C GLU A 14 -2.12 11.94 -5.84
N ILE A 15 -2.72 11.29 -4.82
CA ILE A 15 -2.21 11.30 -3.45
C ILE A 15 -0.83 10.63 -3.35
N ALA A 16 -0.62 9.50 -4.02
CA ALA A 16 0.66 8.80 -4.01
C ALA A 16 1.76 9.63 -4.69
N TRP A 17 1.42 10.33 -5.77
CA TRP A 17 2.34 11.24 -6.45
C TRP A 17 2.71 12.44 -5.57
N GLN A 18 1.72 13.07 -4.93
CA GLN A 18 1.94 14.18 -4.00
C GLN A 18 2.88 13.79 -2.85
N LYS A 19 2.64 12.65 -2.19
CA LYS A 19 3.52 12.16 -1.13
C LYS A 19 4.94 11.87 -1.60
N LEU A 20 5.11 11.34 -2.81
CA LEU A 20 6.46 11.16 -3.35
C LEU A 20 7.15 12.52 -3.54
N THR A 21 6.45 13.52 -4.08
CA THR A 21 7.02 14.85 -4.26
C THR A 21 7.38 15.52 -2.93
N GLU A 22 6.58 15.32 -1.88
CA GLU A 22 6.90 15.78 -0.52
C GLU A 22 8.20 15.15 -0.01
N ILE A 23 8.35 13.81 -0.11
CA ILE A 23 9.57 13.11 0.31
C ILE A 23 10.80 13.58 -0.46
N LEU A 24 10.65 13.79 -1.78
CA LEU A 24 11.75 14.28 -2.61
C LEU A 24 12.13 15.72 -2.22
N ALA A 25 11.15 16.58 -1.97
CA ALA A 25 11.38 17.95 -1.52
C ALA A 25 12.07 18.01 -0.15
N ASP A 26 11.67 17.17 0.80
CA ASP A 26 12.31 17.04 2.11
C ASP A 26 13.79 16.62 1.99
N GLN A 27 14.13 15.88 0.94
CA GLN A 27 15.52 15.50 0.61
C GLN A 27 16.25 16.51 -0.27
N ASN A 28 15.65 17.67 -0.54
CA ASN A 28 16.17 18.71 -1.44
C ASN A 28 16.42 18.19 -2.88
N ILE A 29 15.61 17.22 -3.32
CA ILE A 29 15.63 16.65 -4.67
C ILE A 29 14.48 17.28 -5.47
N SER A 30 14.83 17.93 -6.58
CA SER A 30 13.85 18.41 -7.56
C SER A 30 13.94 17.60 -8.84
N LEU A 31 12.78 17.27 -9.40
CA LEU A 31 12.69 16.55 -10.67
C LEU A 31 12.47 17.54 -11.81
N ARG A 32 13.17 17.34 -12.93
CA ARG A 32 12.84 17.97 -14.21
C ARG A 32 11.62 17.26 -14.81
N LYS A 33 10.91 17.92 -15.72
CA LYS A 33 9.72 17.33 -16.40
C LYS A 33 9.97 15.97 -17.05
N SER A 34 11.17 15.75 -17.61
CA SER A 34 11.57 14.47 -18.19
C SER A 34 11.72 13.36 -17.13
N GLU A 35 12.22 13.72 -15.95
CA GLU A 35 12.42 12.81 -14.82
C GLU A 35 11.08 12.50 -14.14
N GLU A 36 10.20 13.48 -13.98
CA GLU A 36 8.83 13.24 -13.50
C GLU A 36 8.10 12.19 -14.33
N LYS A 37 8.21 12.27 -15.67
CA LYS A 37 7.60 11.30 -16.57
C LYS A 37 8.18 9.89 -16.38
N ALA A 38 9.49 9.79 -16.21
CA ALA A 38 10.17 8.52 -15.96
C ALA A 38 9.71 7.91 -14.62
N VAL A 39 9.69 8.72 -13.56
CA VAL A 39 9.27 8.30 -12.23
C VAL A 39 7.80 7.87 -12.24
N LYS A 40 6.89 8.66 -12.81
CA LYS A 40 5.46 8.28 -12.94
C LYS A 40 5.26 6.97 -13.68
N THR A 41 6.06 6.71 -14.72
CA THR A 41 6.03 5.44 -15.46
C THR A 41 6.48 4.27 -14.58
N LEU A 42 7.58 4.44 -13.86
CA LEU A 42 8.11 3.41 -12.94
C LEU A 42 7.15 3.13 -11.79
N MET A 43 6.55 4.17 -11.20
CA MET A 43 5.57 4.01 -10.14
C MET A 43 4.36 3.20 -10.64
N LYS A 44 3.81 3.54 -11.82
CA LYS A 44 2.72 2.80 -12.48
C LYS A 44 3.05 1.34 -12.74
N ALA A 45 4.24 1.06 -13.25
CA ALA A 45 4.67 -0.31 -13.50
C ALA A 45 4.74 -1.16 -12.22
N ASN A 46 4.99 -0.55 -11.05
CA ASN A 46 5.17 -1.26 -9.79
C ASN A 46 3.89 -1.41 -8.94
N VAL A 47 2.78 -0.75 -9.29
CA VAL A 47 1.54 -0.79 -8.49
C VAL A 47 1.04 -2.22 -8.28
N GLY A 48 1.02 -3.05 -9.32
CA GLY A 48 0.54 -4.42 -9.21
C GLY A 48 1.32 -5.24 -8.18
N LYS A 49 2.66 -5.13 -8.24
CA LYS A 49 3.56 -5.82 -7.31
C LYS A 49 3.39 -5.32 -5.87
N ILE A 50 3.33 -4.01 -5.65
CA ILE A 50 3.18 -3.41 -4.32
C ILE A 50 1.82 -3.77 -3.71
N ASN A 51 0.76 -3.72 -4.51
CA ASN A 51 -0.58 -4.10 -4.06
C ASN A 51 -0.61 -5.57 -3.64
N GLN A 52 -0.03 -6.46 -4.45
CA GLN A 52 0.05 -7.89 -4.12
C GLN A 52 0.82 -8.14 -2.82
N GLN A 53 1.98 -7.50 -2.64
CA GLN A 53 2.75 -7.59 -1.39
C GLN A 53 1.94 -7.10 -0.18
N THR A 54 1.17 -6.03 -0.35
CA THR A 54 0.31 -5.49 0.71
C THR A 54 -0.80 -6.47 1.07
N TYR A 55 -1.48 -7.05 0.07
CA TYR A 55 -2.49 -8.08 0.29
C TYR A 55 -1.92 -9.32 0.98
N ASP A 56 -0.76 -9.81 0.55
CA ASP A 56 -0.10 -10.98 1.14
C ASP A 56 0.22 -10.74 2.63
N VAL A 57 0.71 -9.55 2.98
CA VAL A 57 1.01 -9.19 4.37
C VAL A 57 -0.27 -9.10 5.19
N LEU A 58 -1.32 -8.46 4.67
CA LEU A 58 -2.61 -8.35 5.37
C LEU A 58 -3.25 -9.73 5.57
N LEU A 59 -3.20 -10.59 4.56
CA LEU A 59 -3.70 -11.96 4.65
C LEU A 59 -2.95 -12.76 5.70
N LYS A 60 -1.60 -12.69 5.71
CA LYS A 60 -0.77 -13.33 6.75
C LYS A 60 -1.13 -12.84 8.15
N LYS A 61 -1.32 -11.53 8.34
CA LYS A 61 -1.73 -10.96 9.64
C LYS A 61 -3.08 -11.50 10.09
N LYS A 62 -4.06 -11.56 9.20
CA LYS A 62 -5.39 -12.13 9.49
C LYS A 62 -5.30 -13.60 9.89
N LEU A 63 -4.55 -14.42 9.15
CA LEU A 63 -4.36 -15.84 9.48
C LEU A 63 -3.71 -16.05 10.86
N ILE A 64 -2.79 -15.16 11.26
CA ILE A 64 -2.17 -15.21 12.60
C ILE A 64 -3.20 -14.87 13.68
N GLN A 65 -4.00 -13.82 13.47
CA GLN A 65 -5.07 -13.44 14.41
C GLN A 65 -6.11 -14.55 14.57
N ASP A 66 -6.58 -15.14 13.47
CA ASP A 66 -7.56 -16.22 13.49
C ASP A 66 -7.02 -17.44 14.26
N LYS A 67 -5.74 -17.80 14.06
CA LYS A 67 -5.10 -18.88 14.83
C LYS A 67 -5.00 -18.57 16.32
N ALA A 68 -4.69 -17.33 16.69
CA ALA A 68 -4.61 -16.92 18.09
C ALA A 68 -5.97 -17.02 18.79
N ILE A 69 -7.05 -16.58 18.11
CA ILE A 69 -8.43 -16.69 18.61
C ILE A 69 -8.83 -18.17 18.84
N VAL A 70 -8.49 -19.05 17.89
CA VAL A 70 -8.78 -20.50 18.00
C VAL A 70 -8.00 -21.15 19.15
N GLN A 71 -6.75 -20.74 19.40
CA GLN A 71 -5.99 -21.26 20.54
C GLN A 71 -6.55 -20.77 21.88
N GLN A 72 -6.95 -19.49 21.95
CA GLN A 72 -7.51 -18.92 23.17
C GLN A 72 -8.85 -19.55 23.55
N SER A 73 -9.75 -19.79 22.58
CA SER A 73 -11.03 -20.46 22.83
C SER A 73 -10.87 -21.91 23.31
N ARG A 74 -9.81 -22.60 22.88
CA ARG A 74 -9.46 -23.95 23.37
C ARG A 74 -8.92 -23.94 24.80
N LEU A 75 -8.23 -22.87 25.20
CA LEU A 75 -7.69 -22.72 26.55
C LEU A 75 -8.77 -22.32 27.58
N THR A 76 -9.77 -21.54 27.17
CA THR A 76 -10.86 -21.07 28.05
C THR A 76 -12.05 -22.04 28.13
N SER A 77 -12.12 -23.07 27.29
CA SER A 77 -13.18 -24.10 27.30
C SER A 77 -12.83 -25.33 28.17
N ARG A 78 -11.88 -25.20 29.09
CA ARG A 78 -11.50 -26.24 30.07
C ARG A 78 -11.88 -25.82 31.48
#